data_AF-A0A251X041-F1
#
_entry.id   AF-A0A251X041-F1
#
_cell.length_a   1.000
_cell.length_b   1.000
_cell.length_c   1.000
_cell.angle_alpha   90.00
_cell.angle_beta   90.00
_cell.angle_gamma   90.00
#
_symmetry.space_group_name_H-M   'P 1'
#
loop_
_entity.id
_entity.type
_entity.pdbx_description
1 polymer ?
#
loop_
_entity_poly.entity_id
_entity_poly.type
_entity_poly.pdbx_seq_one_letter_code
_entity_poly.pdbx_strand_id
1 'polypeptide(L)' 'MTDMLFDPKMVEALVCPQTQSRLTYDAEKQELISEAAKLAFPIRNGIPVMLVDEARQID' A
#
# COMPACT_ATOMS: atom_id res chain seq x y z
N MET A 1 31.56 -7.85 -11.61
CA MET A 1 30.65 -6.79 -12.07
C MET A 1 29.24 -7.32 -11.86
N THR A 2 28.41 -6.49 -11.24
CA THR A 2 27.28 -6.81 -10.37
C THR A 2 26.19 -7.66 -11.02
N ASP A 3 26.09 -8.91 -10.55
CA ASP A 3 24.88 -9.72 -10.66
C ASP A 3 23.98 -9.32 -9.48
N MET A 4 23.05 -8.39 -9.73
CA MET A 4 21.92 -8.08 -8.84
C MET A 4 20.69 -8.79 -9.41
N LEU A 5 20.73 -10.12 -9.41
CA LEU A 5 19.54 -10.94 -9.63
C LEU A 5 18.66 -10.83 -8.38
N PHE A 6 17.76 -9.84 -8.39
CA PHE A 6 16.49 -9.77 -7.65
C PHE A 6 16.35 -10.76 -6.47
N ASP A 7 16.82 -10.36 -5.30
CA ASP A 7 16.59 -11.08 -4.04
C ASP A 7 15.08 -11.17 -3.74
N PRO A 8 14.50 -12.37 -3.50
CA PRO A 8 13.09 -12.53 -3.14
C PRO A 8 12.71 -11.89 -1.80
N LYS A 9 13.68 -11.47 -0.99
CA LYS A 9 13.47 -10.62 0.20
C LYS A 9 13.02 -9.19 -0.15
N MET A 10 13.12 -8.78 -1.42
CA MET A 10 12.67 -7.47 -1.89
C MET A 10 11.14 -7.37 -1.97
N VAL A 11 10.42 -8.49 -1.98
CA VAL A 11 8.93 -8.51 -2.08
C VAL A 11 8.25 -8.19 -0.75
N GLU A 12 8.96 -8.28 0.38
CA GLU A 12 8.45 -7.88 1.70
C GLU A 12 8.48 -6.36 1.94
N ALA A 13 9.02 -5.60 0.99
CA ALA A 13 9.13 -4.14 1.02
C ALA A 13 7.97 -3.42 0.29
N LEU A 14 6.75 -3.98 0.32
CA LEU A 14 5.53 -3.25 -0.04
C LEU A 14 5.16 -2.29 1.10
N VAL A 15 5.99 -1.26 1.24
CA VAL A 15 5.84 -0.16 2.19
C VAL A 15 5.30 1.06 1.48
N CYS A 16 4.47 1.84 2.17
CA CYS A 16 3.88 3.06 1.65
C CYS A 16 5.00 4.04 1.20
N PRO A 17 5.00 4.55 -0.04
CA PRO A 17 6.12 5.35 -0.56
C PRO A 17 6.31 6.70 0.15
N GLN A 18 5.34 7.13 0.97
CA GLN A 18 5.36 8.38 1.75
C GLN A 18 5.89 8.17 3.18
N THR A 19 5.46 7.09 3.84
CA THR A 19 5.72 6.86 5.28
C THR A 19 6.59 5.64 5.54
N GLN A 20 6.94 4.90 4.49
CA GLN A 20 7.60 3.58 4.54
C GLN A 20 6.89 2.61 5.49
N SER A 21 5.59 2.83 5.73
CA SER A 21 4.80 2.09 6.71
C SER A 21 3.97 1.01 6.03
N ARG A 22 3.59 -0.01 6.79
CA ARG A 22 2.80 -1.14 6.31
C ARG A 22 1.40 -0.66 5.90
N LEU A 23 0.91 -1.17 4.76
CA LEU A 23 -0.49 -1.03 4.37
C LEU A 23 -1.24 -2.28 4.85
N THR A 24 -2.36 -2.07 5.52
CA THR A 24 -3.26 -3.13 5.97
C THR A 24 -4.36 -3.29 4.94
N TYR A 25 -4.50 -4.48 4.37
CA TYR A 25 -5.60 -4.76 3.47
C TYR A 25 -6.86 -5.12 4.27
N ASP A 26 -7.91 -4.35 4.05
CA ASP A 26 -9.25 -4.59 4.57
C ASP A 26 -10.05 -5.34 3.50
N ALA A 27 -10.24 -6.64 3.72
CA ALA A 27 -10.98 -7.49 2.79
C ALA A 27 -12.49 -7.23 2.83
N GLU A 28 -13.03 -6.70 3.94
CA GLU A 28 -14.46 -6.42 4.09
C GLU A 28 -14.86 -5.23 3.21
N LYS A 29 -14.01 -4.20 3.16
CA LYS A 29 -14.25 -2.99 2.38
C LYS A 29 -13.48 -2.91 1.07
N GLN A 30 -12.63 -3.90 0.79
CA GLN A 30 -11.74 -3.89 -0.38
C GLN A 30 -10.92 -2.59 -0.43
N GLU A 31 -10.26 -2.23 0.67
CA GLU A 31 -9.43 -1.02 0.75
C GLU A 31 -8.06 -1.32 1.38
N LEU A 32 -7.04 -0.54 1.01
CA LEU A 32 -5.71 -0.57 1.63
C LEU A 32 -5.62 0.59 2.63
N ILE A 33 -5.58 0.24 3.91
CA ILE A 33 -5.51 1.16 5.04
C ILE A 33 -4.04 1.46 5.33
N SER A 34 -3.69 2.75 5.36
CA SER A 34 -2.43 3.26 5.88
C SER A 34 -2.67 3.92 7.23
N GLU A 35 -2.39 3.20 8.32
CA GLU A 35 -2.52 3.76 9.68
C GLU A 35 -1.59 4.95 9.90
N ALA A 36 -0.37 4.91 9.33
CA ALA A 36 0.60 6.00 9.44
C ALA A 36 0.16 7.29 8.74
N ALA A 37 -0.53 7.17 7.60
CA ALA A 37 -1.06 8.33 6.87
C ALA A 37 -2.48 8.69 7.30
N LYS A 38 -3.15 7.85 8.12
CA LYS A 38 -4.57 7.96 8.44
C LYS A 38 -5.46 8.04 7.20
N LEU A 39 -5.12 7.25 6.19
CA LEU A 39 -5.82 7.20 4.90
C LEU A 39 -6.12 5.75 4.51
N ALA A 40 -7.23 5.55 3.83
CA ALA A 40 -7.60 4.27 3.25
C ALA A 40 -7.84 4.41 1.74
N PHE A 41 -7.12 3.62 0.96
CA PHE A 41 -7.11 3.63 -0.49
C PHE A 41 -8.07 2.55 -1.02
N PRO A 42 -9.15 2.91 -1.72
CA PRO A 42 -10.12 1.92 -2.21
C PRO A 42 -9.53 1.07 -3.34
N ILE A 43 -9.96 -0.19 -3.45
CA ILE A 43 -9.64 -1.07 -4.57
C ILE A 43 -10.85 -1.12 -5.49
N ARG A 44 -10.65 -0.73 -6.75
CA ARG A 44 -11.70 -0.74 -7.79
C ARG A 44 -11.29 -1.70 -8.90
N ASN A 45 -12.15 -2.66 -9.23
CA ASN A 45 -11.88 -3.69 -10.24
C ASN A 45 -10.58 -4.49 -9.96
N GLY A 46 -10.23 -4.69 -8.69
CA GLY A 46 -8.98 -5.36 -8.29
C GLY A 46 -7.72 -4.49 -8.40
N ILE A 47 -7.85 -3.21 -8.76
CA ILE A 47 -6.73 -2.25 -8.83
C ILE A 47 -6.80 -1.30 -7.63
N PRO A 48 -5.75 -1.23 -6.78
CA PRO A 48 -5.69 -0.27 -5.69
C PRO A 48 -5.55 1.16 -6.22
N VAL A 49 -6.47 2.04 -5.82
CA VAL A 49 -6.45 3.46 -6.17
C VAL A 49 -5.61 4.20 -5.13
N MET A 50 -4.30 4.28 -5.38
CA MET A 50 -3.33 4.99 -4.52
C MET A 50 -3.30 6.50 -4.80
N LEU A 51 -4.47 7.12 -4.93
CA LEU A 51 -4.62 8.57 -5.09
C LEU A 51 -5.11 9.15 -3.77
N VAL A 52 -4.42 10.17 -3.25
CA VAL A 52 -4.76 10.83 -1.98
C VAL A 52 -6.15 11.48 -2.04
N ASP A 53 -6.52 12.02 -3.21
CA ASP A 53 -7.82 12.65 -3.43
C ASP A 53 -9.00 11.67 -3.34
N GLU A 54 -8.77 10.42 -3.74
CA GLU A 54 -9.75 9.33 -3.64
C GLU A 54 -9.63 8.55 -2.33
N ALA A 55 -8.60 8.84 -1.53
CA ALA A 55 -8.35 8.15 -0.27
C ALA A 55 -9.32 8.64 0.80
N ARG A 56 -9.93 7.70 1.51
CA ARG A 56 -10.81 8.01 2.63
C ARG A 56 -9.99 8.26 3.87
N GLN A 57 -10.21 9.39 4.54
CA GLN A 57 -9.59 9.64 5.83
C GLN A 57 -10.18 8.69 6.89
N ILE A 58 -9.30 8.09 7.69
CA ILE A 58 -9.65 7.21 8.80
C ILE A 58 -9.15 7.88 10.09
N ASP A 59 -9.95 7.83 11.16
CA ASP A 59 -9.66 8.50 12.44
C ASP A 59 -8.64 7.72 13.28
#